data_AF-A0A2U3MZV4-F1
#
_entry.id   AF-A0A2U3MZV4-F1
#
_cell.length_a   1.000
_cell.length_b   1.000
_cell.length_c   1.000
_cell.angle_alpha   90.00
_cell.angle_beta   90.00
_cell.angle_gamma   90.00
#
_symmetry.space_group_name_H-M   'P 1'
#
loop_
_entity.id
_entity.type
_entity.pdbx_description
1 polymer ?
#
loop_
_entity_poly.entity_id
_entity_poly.type
_entity_poly.pdbx_seq_one_letter_code
_entity_poly.pdbx_strand_id
1 'polypeptide(L)' 'MGLSIWHIALFAIVVILLFGTSKLKNLGKDLGGAIKDFKDSVNEDDQKTPLEHQTQLKNVHTHDLNKENHHS' A
#
# COMPACT_ATOMS: atom_id res chain seq x y z
N MET A 1 18.77 -27.60 20.06
CA MET A 1 19.13 -26.22 19.66
C MET A 1 18.10 -25.73 18.66
N GLY A 2 17.04 -25.08 19.13
CA GLY A 2 15.91 -24.68 18.30
C GLY A 2 16.17 -23.38 17.54
N LEU A 3 15.39 -23.14 16.48
CA LEU A 3 15.36 -21.87 15.76
C LEU A 3 14.77 -20.77 16.67
N SER A 4 15.61 -20.18 17.51
CA SER A 4 15.24 -19.01 18.30
C SER A 4 15.21 -17.76 17.42
N ILE A 5 14.26 -16.87 17.69
CA ILE A 5 14.07 -15.59 16.99
C ILE A 5 15.39 -14.79 16.90
N TRP A 6 16.27 -14.93 17.89
CA TRP A 6 17.60 -14.32 17.88
C TRP A 6 18.48 -14.79 16.70
N HIS A 7 18.44 -16.07 16.35
CA HIS A 7 19.21 -16.57 15.22
C HIS A 7 18.70 -16.01 13.90
N ILE A 8 17.38 -15.85 13.77
CA ILE A 8 16.74 -15.27 12.58
C ILE A 8 17.14 -13.80 12.42
N ALA A 9 17.16 -13.02 13.50
CA ALA A 9 17.57 -11.62 13.46
C ALA A 9 19.03 -11.45 13.02
N LEU A 10 19.95 -12.25 13.59
CA LEU A 10 21.36 -12.21 13.22
C LEU A 10 21.58 -12.64 11.76
N PHE A 11 20.88 -13.68 11.31
CA PHE A 11 20.92 -14.14 9.93
C PHE A 11 20.38 -13.09 8.95
N ALA A 12 19.27 -12.44 9.28
CA ALA A 12 18.68 -11.38 8.46
C ALA A 12 19.64 -10.20 8.27
N ILE A 13 20.38 -9.80 9.32
CA ILE A 13 21.41 -8.74 9.21
C ILE A 13 22.49 -9.13 8.20
N VAL A 14 23.01 -10.35 8.27
CA VAL A 14 24.04 -10.83 7.34
C VAL A 14 23.51 -10.84 5.91
N VAL A 15 22.28 -11.33 5.68
CA VAL A 15 21.64 -11.32 4.36
C VAL A 15 21.47 -9.90 3.84
N ILE A 16 21.02 -8.95 4.66
CA ILE A 16 20.86 -7.54 4.27
C ILE A 16 22.21 -6.92 3.87
N LEU A 17 23.30 -7.27 4.56
CA LEU A 17 24.64 -6.78 4.23
C LEU A 17 25.16 -7.36 2.90
N LEU A 18 24.89 -8.65 2.62
CA LEU A 18 25.32 -9.31 1.38
C LEU A 18 24.56 -8.81 0.16
N PHE A 19 23.23 -8.66 0.28
CA PHE A 19 22.38 -8.23 -0.83
C PHE A 19 22.27 -6.71 -0.96
N GLY A 20 22.61 -5.99 0.12
CA GLY A 20 22.41 -4.55 0.26
C GLY A 20 20.95 -4.17 0.49
N THR A 21 20.72 -3.09 1.24
CA THR A 21 19.36 -2.61 1.56
C THR A 21 18.58 -2.10 0.35
N SER A 22 19.26 -1.66 -0.72
CA SER A 22 18.60 -1.12 -1.91
C SER A 22 17.76 -2.15 -2.66
N LYS A 23 18.28 -3.38 -2.83
CA LYS A 23 17.54 -4.45 -3.52
C LYS A 23 16.40 -4.96 -2.65
N LEU A 24 16.63 -5.09 -1.35
CA LEU A 24 15.62 -5.51 -0.37
C LEU A 24 14.51 -4.47 -0.20
N LYS A 25 14.80 -3.18 -0.29
CA LYS A 25 13.79 -2.11 -0.22
C LYS A 25 12.85 -2.11 -1.42
N ASN A 26 13.38 -2.30 -2.62
CA ASN A 26 12.56 -2.36 -3.83
C ASN A 26 11.66 -3.61 -3.83
N LEU A 27 12.25 -4.78 -3.56
CA LEU A 27 11.49 -6.04 -3.48
C LEU A 27 10.53 -6.07 -2.28
N GLY A 28 10.95 -5.54 -1.13
CA GLY A 28 10.12 -5.46 0.06
C GLY A 28 8.93 -4.51 -0.07
N LYS A 29 9.05 -3.45 -0.88
CA LYS A 29 7.91 -2.57 -1.20
C LYS A 29 6.85 -3.32 -2.02
N ASP A 30 7.28 -4.07 -3.02
CA ASP A 30 6.36 -4.78 -3.92
C ASP A 30 5.72 -6.00 -3.23
N LEU A 31 6.52 -6.81 -2.54
CA LEU A 31 6.03 -7.95 -1.77
C LEU A 31 5.25 -7.52 -0.53
N GLY A 32 5.70 -6.46 0.15
CA GLY A 32 5.03 -5.92 1.33
C GLY A 32 3.66 -5.33 1.01
N GLY A 33 3.48 -4.71 -0.16
CA GLY A 33 2.17 -4.27 -0.65
C GLY A 33 1.21 -5.45 -0.81
N ALA A 34 1.61 -6.48 -1.55
CA ALA A 34 0.78 -7.66 -1.79
C ALA A 34 0.42 -8.42 -0.50
N ILE A 35 1.36 -8.55 0.44
CA ILE A 35 1.11 -9.21 1.74
C ILE A 35 0.21 -8.34 2.62
N LYS A 36 0.32 -7.01 2.55
CA LYS A 36 -0.58 -6.09 3.27
C LYS A 36 -2.01 -6.23 2.77
N ASP A 37 -2.22 -6.20 1.46
CA ASP A 37 -3.56 -6.35 0.86
C ASP A 37 -4.17 -7.72 1.20
N PHE A 38 -3.36 -8.79 1.18
CA PHE A 38 -3.80 -10.13 1.60
C PHE A 38 -4.18 -10.20 3.09
N LYS A 39 -3.38 -9.58 3.97
CA LYS A 39 -3.70 -9.52 5.40
C LYS A 39 -4.98 -8.71 5.61
N ASP A 40 -5.10 -7.57 4.96
CA ASP A 40 -6.24 -6.68 5.10
C ASP A 40 -7.52 -7.39 4.62
N SER A 41 -7.51 -8.08 3.47
CA SER A 41 -8.67 -8.86 2.99
C SER A 41 -9.06 -10.01 3.92
N VAL A 42 -8.09 -10.68 4.54
CA VAL A 42 -8.36 -11.77 5.50
C VAL A 42 -8.91 -11.24 6.82
N ASN A 43 -8.53 -10.02 7.22
CA ASN A 43 -9.06 -9.37 8.44
C ASN A 43 -10.40 -8.66 8.21
N GLU A 44 -10.72 -8.28 6.97
CA GLU A 44 -12.02 -7.71 6.58
C GLU A 44 -13.18 -8.71 6.74
N ASP A 45 -12.91 -10.02 6.58
CA ASP A 45 -13.89 -11.08 6.84
C ASP A 45 -14.25 -11.20 8.33
N ASP A 46 -13.33 -10.87 9.24
CA ASP A 46 -13.53 -10.90 10.69
C ASP A 46 -14.06 -9.58 11.27
N GLN A 47 -13.88 -8.45 10.57
CA GLN A 47 -14.26 -7.12 11.07
C GLN A 47 -14.95 -6.27 10.00
N LYS A 48 -16.28 -6.39 9.89
CA LYS A 48 -17.09 -5.36 9.26
C LYS A 48 -17.12 -4.10 10.14
N THR A 49 -16.23 -3.14 9.89
CA THR A 49 -16.55 -1.72 10.11
C THR A 49 -15.79 -0.86 9.07
N PRO A 50 -16.50 -0.07 8.23
CA PRO A 50 -15.89 0.70 7.14
C PRO A 50 -15.01 1.84 7.65
N LEU A 51 -13.76 1.89 7.19
CA LEU A 51 -12.92 3.09 7.28
C LEU A 51 -12.40 3.44 5.88
N GLU A 52 -12.99 4.51 5.36
CA GLU A 52 -12.57 5.30 4.20
C GLU A 52 -11.04 5.43 4.04
N HIS A 53 -10.58 5.19 2.82
CA HIS A 53 -9.63 6.06 2.12
C HIS A 53 -9.87 5.90 0.60
N GLN A 54 -10.71 6.78 0.04
CA GLN A 54 -10.27 7.92 -0.74
C GLN A 54 -9.23 7.59 -1.84
N THR A 55 -9.71 7.11 -2.99
CA THR A 55 -9.17 7.60 -4.27
C THR A 55 -10.26 8.44 -4.91
N GLN A 56 -10.06 9.76 -4.80
CA GLN A 56 -10.78 10.77 -5.54
C GLN A 56 -10.76 10.40 -7.03
N LEU A 57 -11.89 9.91 -7.53
CA LEU A 57 -12.27 10.07 -8.92
C LEU A 57 -12.38 11.57 -9.14
N LYS A 58 -11.36 12.13 -9.79
CA LYS A 58 -11.33 13.52 -10.25
C LYS A 58 -12.56 13.74 -11.14
N ASN A 59 -13.56 14.43 -10.58
CA ASN A 59 -14.78 14.90 -11.21
C ASN A 59 -14.53 15.41 -12.63
N VAL A 60 -14.89 14.59 -13.62
CA VAL A 60 -15.36 15.02 -14.94
C VAL A 60 -16.87 15.29 -14.76
N HIS A 61 -17.40 16.37 -15.32
CA HIS A 61 -18.73 16.99 -15.04
C HIS A 61 -18.76 17.74 -13.69
N THR A 62 -19.04 19.04 -13.56
CA THR A 62 -19.90 19.93 -14.35
C THR A 62 -19.46 21.37 -14.05
N HIS A 63 -18.88 22.07 -15.02
CA HIS A 63 -18.69 23.52 -14.95
C HIS A 63 -18.76 24.11 -16.36
N ASP A 64 -19.84 23.81 -17.06
CA ASP A 64 -20.19 24.45 -18.33
C ASP A 64 -21.70 24.68 -18.39
N LEU A 65 -22.15 25.68 -17.63
CA LEU A 65 -23.45 26.35 -17.78
C LEU A 65 -23.31 27.81 -17.31
N ASN A 66 -22.28 28.53 -17.76
CA ASN A 66 -22.21 29.97 -17.51
C ASN A 66 -21.39 30.75 -18.56
N LYS A 67 -21.59 30.46 -19.85
CA LYS A 67 -21.21 31.42 -20.88
C LYS A 67 -21.98 31.20 -22.18
N GLU A 68 -22.37 32.32 -22.79
CA GLU A 68 -23.08 32.47 -24.06
C GLU A 68 -24.55 32.05 -24.00
N ASN A 69 -25.50 32.97 -23.78
CA ASN A 69 -26.05 33.90 -24.78
C ASN A 69 -27.02 34.80 -23.97
N HIS A 70 -27.27 36.08 -24.18
CA HIS A 70 -27.04 37.09 -25.22
C HIS A 70 -27.43 38.41 -24.54
N HIS A 71 -26.68 39.52 -24.66
CA HIS A 71 -26.79 40.47 -25.77
C HIS A 71 -28.22 41.05 -25.90
N SER A 72 -28.28 42.38 -25.71
CA SER A 72 -29.38 43.35 -25.88
C SER A 72 -30.23 43.66 -24.65
#